data_AF-A0A7S3DTQ8-F1
#
_entry.id   AF-A0A7S3DTQ8-F1
#
_cell.length_a   1.000
_cell.length_b   1.000
_cell.length_c   1.000
_cell.angle_alpha   90.00
_cell.angle_beta   90.00
_cell.angle_gamma   90.00
#
_symmetry.space_group_name_H-M   'P 1'
#
loop_
_entity.id
_entity.type
_entity.pdbx_description
1 polymer ?
#
loop_
_entity_poly.entity_id
_entity_poly.type
_entity_poly.pdbx_seq_one_letter_code
_entity_poly.pdbx_strand_id
1 'polypeptide(L)'
;SDDKDPKTVQLIGRSWAADSTAFVVPALDIALDAGYPVHGKRSSSVLITHTHTDHIHHLTHLKSRSKPPNFYLPAESVENVQRFIDVAQQMTSQMTTEEYESFDWSPCFHLKGAWPGERLVLNQKRGIIARTVKCNHSIACIGYCLYQEKSTLKPKYRNLPGPEIGKLRKSGVPVTTIEEQPLFCFLGDT
;
A
#
# COMPACT_ATOMS: atom_id res chain seq x y z
N SER A 1 -4.17 -9.99 32.48
CA SER A 1 -2.98 -10.65 31.93
C SER A 1 -3.28 -10.96 30.49
N ASP A 2 -3.14 -9.96 29.63
CA ASP A 2 -3.48 -10.06 28.21
C ASP A 2 -2.30 -10.63 27.45
N ASP A 3 -2.31 -11.94 27.28
CA ASP A 3 -1.48 -12.64 26.32
C ASP A 3 -2.02 -12.33 24.91
N LYS A 4 -1.66 -11.15 24.38
CA LYS A 4 -1.90 -10.84 22.97
C LYS A 4 -0.89 -11.61 22.15
N ASP A 5 -1.31 -12.74 21.60
CA ASP A 5 -0.57 -13.43 20.55
C ASP A 5 -0.19 -12.39 19.47
N PRO A 6 1.10 -12.09 19.26
CA PRO A 6 1.55 -11.04 18.36
C PRO A 6 1.33 -11.36 16.87
N LYS A 7 0.55 -12.41 16.52
CA LYS A 7 0.40 -12.95 15.17
C LYS A 7 -0.98 -12.79 14.53
N THR A 8 -2.01 -12.30 15.24
CA THR A 8 -3.36 -12.23 14.64
C THR A 8 -3.49 -11.01 13.73
N VAL A 9 -3.40 -11.24 12.42
CA VAL A 9 -3.75 -10.26 11.39
C VAL A 9 -5.27 -10.25 11.24
N GLN A 10 -5.92 -9.15 11.64
CA GLN A 10 -7.36 -8.98 11.43
C GLN A 10 -7.64 -8.27 10.11
N LEU A 11 -8.55 -8.85 9.34
CA LEU A 11 -9.08 -8.29 8.10
C LEU A 11 -10.52 -7.82 8.36
N ILE A 12 -10.80 -6.55 8.09
CA ILE A 12 -12.12 -5.95 8.30
C ILE A 12 -12.58 -5.39 6.96
N GLY A 13 -13.75 -5.76 6.47
CA GLY A 13 -14.22 -5.26 5.18
C GLY A 13 -15.44 -5.98 4.63
N ARG A 14 -15.68 -5.75 3.34
CA ARG A 14 -16.80 -6.30 2.56
C ARG A 14 -16.27 -6.73 1.19
N SER A 15 -16.79 -7.84 0.70
CA SER A 15 -16.66 -8.22 -0.70
C SER A 15 -17.96 -8.84 -1.18
N TRP A 16 -18.54 -8.24 -2.23
CA TRP A 16 -19.67 -8.74 -2.97
C TRP A 16 -19.37 -8.53 -4.44
N ALA A 17 -19.30 -9.63 -5.19
CA ALA A 17 -18.95 -9.64 -6.61
C ALA A 17 -19.78 -8.62 -7.41
N ALA A 18 -19.09 -7.83 -8.25
CA ALA A 18 -19.66 -6.78 -9.10
C ALA A 18 -20.37 -5.63 -8.38
N ASP A 19 -20.34 -5.60 -7.04
CA ASP A 19 -20.91 -4.53 -6.22
C ASP A 19 -19.80 -3.76 -5.50
N SER A 20 -19.04 -4.46 -4.65
CA SER A 20 -17.99 -3.81 -3.87
C SER A 20 -17.01 -4.78 -3.24
N THR A 21 -15.71 -4.49 -3.36
CA THR A 21 -14.63 -5.14 -2.62
C THR A 21 -13.73 -4.11 -1.97
N ALA A 22 -13.65 -4.13 -0.65
CA ALA A 22 -12.67 -3.36 0.12
C ALA A 22 -12.45 -3.96 1.50
N PHE A 23 -11.19 -3.97 1.92
CA PHE A 23 -10.79 -4.39 3.27
C PHE A 23 -9.75 -3.45 3.85
N VAL A 24 -9.63 -3.45 5.18
CA VAL A 24 -8.51 -2.86 5.91
C VAL A 24 -7.86 -3.91 6.78
N VAL A 25 -6.54 -3.78 6.92
CA VAL A 25 -5.73 -4.52 7.88
C VAL A 25 -5.13 -3.50 8.84
N PRO A 26 -5.85 -3.13 9.91
CA PRO A 26 -5.45 -2.03 10.80
C PRO A 26 -4.08 -2.26 11.41
N ALA A 27 -3.80 -3.52 11.77
CA ALA A 27 -2.53 -3.94 12.31
C ALA A 27 -1.36 -3.65 11.36
N LEU A 28 -1.56 -3.54 10.04
CA LEU A 28 -0.49 -3.25 9.07
C LEU A 28 -0.51 -1.81 8.52
N ASP A 29 -1.53 -1.02 8.85
CA ASP A 29 -1.78 0.30 8.25
C ASP A 29 -1.97 0.22 6.72
N ILE A 30 -2.68 -0.83 6.28
CA ILE A 30 -2.94 -1.19 4.88
C ILE A 30 -4.45 -1.24 4.60
N ALA A 31 -4.87 -0.72 3.45
CA ALA A 31 -6.17 -1.01 2.84
C ALA A 31 -5.97 -1.85 1.56
N LEU A 32 -6.92 -2.72 1.26
CA LEU A 32 -6.94 -3.62 0.12
C LEU A 32 -8.19 -3.30 -0.69
N ASP A 33 -7.99 -2.87 -1.93
CA ASP A 33 -9.01 -2.26 -2.79
C ASP A 33 -9.76 -1.08 -2.12
N ALA A 34 -10.64 -0.45 -2.89
CA ALA A 34 -11.38 0.75 -2.53
C ALA A 34 -12.80 0.73 -3.13
N GLY A 35 -13.43 -0.44 -3.18
CA GLY A 35 -14.81 -0.64 -3.63
C GLY A 35 -15.89 -0.24 -2.63
N TYR A 36 -15.54 -0.06 -1.35
CA TYR A 36 -16.47 0.29 -0.29
C TYR A 36 -15.76 1.10 0.81
N PRO A 37 -16.42 2.10 1.43
CA PRO A 37 -15.86 2.81 2.58
C PRO A 37 -15.88 1.92 3.82
N VAL A 38 -14.78 1.24 4.09
CA VAL A 38 -14.59 0.51 5.35
C VAL A 38 -14.30 1.52 6.47
N HIS A 39 -15.19 1.58 7.46
CA HIS A 39 -15.11 2.56 8.54
C HIS A 39 -13.88 2.31 9.43
N GLY A 40 -13.11 3.36 9.70
CA GLY A 40 -11.90 3.29 10.50
C GLY A 40 -10.86 4.34 10.13
N LYS A 41 -9.63 4.14 10.59
CA LYS A 41 -8.49 5.00 10.27
C LYS A 41 -8.07 4.81 8.80
N ARG A 42 -7.91 5.91 8.05
CA ARG A 42 -7.33 5.89 6.69
C ARG A 42 -5.91 5.33 6.73
N SER A 43 -5.69 4.27 5.96
CA SER A 43 -4.43 3.55 5.85
C SER A 43 -3.38 4.34 5.06
N SER A 44 -2.10 4.24 5.44
CA SER A 44 -1.01 4.91 4.69
C SER A 44 -0.72 4.28 3.33
N SER A 45 -1.00 3.00 3.19
CA SER A 45 -0.77 2.22 1.98
C SER A 45 -2.09 1.58 1.56
N VAL A 46 -2.54 1.84 0.34
CA VAL A 46 -3.73 1.24 -0.27
C VAL A 46 -3.26 0.42 -1.45
N LEU A 47 -3.59 -0.86 -1.47
CA LEU A 47 -3.18 -1.81 -2.50
C LEU A 47 -4.41 -2.11 -3.37
N ILE A 48 -4.41 -1.61 -4.59
CA ILE A 48 -5.47 -1.79 -5.57
C ILE A 48 -5.05 -2.93 -6.50
N THR A 49 -5.87 -3.97 -6.59
CA THR A 49 -5.59 -5.15 -7.41
C THR A 49 -5.80 -4.86 -8.89
N HIS A 50 -6.93 -4.21 -9.20
CA HIS A 50 -7.32 -3.78 -10.53
C HIS A 50 -8.36 -2.64 -10.44
N THR A 51 -8.77 -2.11 -11.58
CA THR A 51 -9.56 -0.86 -11.64
C THR A 51 -10.99 -1.04 -12.13
N HIS A 52 -11.59 -2.22 -11.94
CA HIS A 52 -13.05 -2.32 -12.05
C HIS A 52 -13.71 -1.45 -10.98
N THR A 53 -14.90 -0.96 -11.27
CA THR A 53 -15.57 0.05 -10.44
C THR A 53 -15.84 -0.46 -9.03
N ASP A 54 -16.23 -1.72 -8.88
CA ASP A 54 -16.45 -2.38 -7.60
C ASP A 54 -15.16 -2.58 -6.78
N HIS A 55 -13.97 -2.26 -7.31
CA HIS A 55 -12.70 -2.28 -6.57
C HIS A 55 -12.09 -0.88 -6.36
N ILE A 56 -12.54 0.17 -7.06
CA ILE A 56 -11.86 1.48 -7.03
C ILE A 56 -12.76 2.68 -6.80
N HIS A 57 -14.08 2.56 -6.94
CA HIS A 57 -15.00 3.70 -6.99
C HIS A 57 -14.89 4.64 -5.77
N HIS A 58 -14.57 4.11 -4.58
CA HIS A 58 -14.40 4.92 -3.37
C HIS A 58 -12.95 5.39 -3.12
N LEU A 59 -12.01 5.23 -4.05
CA LEU A 59 -10.61 5.65 -3.90
C LEU A 59 -10.46 7.13 -3.50
N THR A 60 -11.31 7.99 -4.06
CA THR A 60 -11.33 9.43 -3.77
C THR A 60 -11.60 9.75 -2.30
N HIS A 61 -12.32 8.88 -1.58
CA HIS A 61 -12.62 9.02 -0.15
C HIS A 61 -11.41 8.75 0.74
N LEU A 62 -10.39 8.06 0.22
CA LEU A 62 -9.18 7.67 0.95
C LEU A 62 -8.09 8.75 0.91
N LYS A 63 -8.22 9.76 0.04
CA LYS A 63 -7.31 10.91 -0.02
C LYS A 63 -7.24 11.65 1.33
N SER A 64 -6.09 12.24 1.63
CA SER A 64 -5.89 13.01 2.86
C SER A 64 -4.77 14.04 2.67
N ARG A 65 -5.05 15.31 3.01
CA ARG A 65 -4.04 16.38 2.97
C ARG A 65 -3.06 16.31 4.14
N SER A 66 -3.51 15.85 5.32
CA SER A 66 -2.66 15.77 6.52
C SER A 66 -1.72 14.57 6.50
N LYS A 67 -2.15 13.48 5.86
CA LYS A 67 -1.35 12.26 5.69
C LYS A 67 -1.65 11.63 4.32
N PRO A 68 -1.06 12.15 3.24
CA PRO A 68 -1.25 11.62 1.89
C PRO A 68 -0.93 10.11 1.84
N PRO A 69 -1.89 9.25 1.47
CA PRO A 69 -1.65 7.82 1.31
C PRO A 69 -0.87 7.52 0.03
N ASN A 70 -0.23 6.36 0.00
CA ASN A 70 0.32 5.77 -1.21
C ASN A 70 -0.69 4.78 -1.77
N PHE A 71 -1.11 4.99 -3.02
CA PHE A 71 -1.96 4.07 -3.76
C PHE A 71 -1.06 3.26 -4.69
N TYR A 72 -0.95 1.96 -4.42
CA TYR A 72 -0.27 1.01 -5.28
C TYR A 72 -1.31 0.33 -6.18
N LEU A 73 -1.03 0.26 -7.47
CA LEU A 73 -1.96 -0.24 -8.49
C LEU A 73 -1.18 -0.75 -9.71
N PRO A 74 -1.79 -1.53 -10.62
CA PRO A 74 -1.16 -1.88 -11.89
C PRO A 74 -0.61 -0.64 -12.59
N ALA A 75 0.64 -0.71 -13.05
CA ALA A 75 1.32 0.41 -13.68
C ALA A 75 0.56 0.96 -14.90
N GLU A 76 -0.09 0.06 -15.65
CA GLU A 76 -0.91 0.36 -16.81
C GLU A 76 -2.15 1.20 -16.47
N SER A 77 -2.62 1.16 -15.23
CA SER A 77 -3.83 1.85 -14.80
C SER A 77 -3.57 3.24 -14.20
N VAL A 78 -2.31 3.62 -13.96
CA VAL A 78 -1.96 4.87 -13.25
C VAL A 78 -2.57 6.09 -13.92
N GLU A 79 -2.46 6.21 -15.24
CA GLU A 79 -2.96 7.35 -15.99
C GLU A 79 -4.49 7.49 -15.89
N ASN A 80 -5.22 6.38 -16.09
CA ASN A 80 -6.68 6.39 -16.00
C ASN A 80 -7.17 6.71 -14.58
N VAL A 81 -6.48 6.20 -13.55
CA VAL A 81 -6.81 6.50 -12.16
C VAL A 81 -6.50 7.95 -11.80
N GLN A 82 -5.41 8.52 -12.31
CA GLN A 82 -5.10 9.94 -12.14
C GLN A 82 -6.23 10.80 -12.72
N ARG A 83 -6.62 10.55 -13.98
CA ARG A 83 -7.74 11.25 -14.64
C ARG A 83 -9.05 11.11 -13.88
N PHE A 84 -9.37 9.91 -13.37
CA PHE A 84 -10.56 9.68 -12.54
C PHE A 84 -10.56 10.58 -11.29
N ILE A 85 -9.44 10.65 -10.57
CA ILE A 85 -9.31 11.49 -9.38
C ILE A 85 -9.40 12.98 -9.73
N ASP A 86 -8.78 13.39 -10.83
CA ASP A 86 -8.77 14.78 -11.29
C ASP A 86 -10.18 15.26 -11.65
N VAL A 87 -10.93 14.49 -12.43
CA VAL A 87 -12.32 14.81 -12.79
C VAL A 87 -13.20 14.83 -11.53
N ALA A 88 -13.04 13.88 -10.61
CA ALA A 88 -13.76 13.89 -9.34
C ALA A 88 -13.46 15.15 -8.50
N GLN A 89 -12.21 15.62 -8.54
CA GLN A 89 -11.80 16.82 -7.84
C GLN A 89 -12.35 18.08 -8.52
N GLN A 90 -12.34 18.17 -9.85
CA GLN A 90 -12.96 19.25 -10.64
C GLN A 90 -14.44 19.40 -10.33
N MET A 91 -15.19 18.29 -10.26
CA MET A 91 -16.60 18.32 -9.87
C MET A 91 -16.82 18.88 -8.47
N THR A 92 -15.92 18.56 -7.53
CA THR A 92 -16.01 19.02 -6.14
C THR A 92 -15.67 20.51 -6.01
N SER A 93 -14.68 21.00 -6.76
CA SER A 93 -14.24 22.40 -6.73
C SER A 93 -14.95 23.30 -7.73
N GLN A 94 -15.80 22.73 -8.61
CA GLN A 94 -16.46 23.43 -9.73
C GLN A 94 -15.46 24.17 -10.63
N MET A 95 -14.38 23.50 -11.01
CA MET A 95 -13.33 24.07 -11.86
C MET A 95 -13.42 23.52 -13.29
N THR A 96 -13.07 24.34 -14.27
CA THR A 96 -12.77 23.86 -15.63
C THR A 96 -11.47 23.06 -15.66
N THR A 97 -11.18 22.40 -16.77
CA THR A 97 -9.90 21.71 -16.96
C THR A 97 -8.73 22.69 -16.93
N GLU A 98 -8.82 23.88 -17.55
CA GLU A 98 -7.72 24.86 -17.51
C GLU A 98 -7.47 25.41 -16.11
N GLU A 99 -8.54 25.67 -15.35
CA GLU A 99 -8.44 26.12 -13.96
C GLU A 99 -7.80 25.03 -13.08
N TYR A 100 -8.19 23.77 -13.28
CA TYR A 100 -7.65 22.65 -12.51
C TYR A 100 -6.15 22.45 -12.75
N GLU A 101 -5.71 22.50 -14.02
CA GLU A 101 -4.32 22.32 -14.42
C GLU A 101 -3.41 23.47 -13.94
N SER A 102 -3.97 24.68 -13.81
CA SER A 102 -3.23 25.85 -13.34
C SER A 102 -3.26 26.04 -11.81
N PHE A 103 -4.07 25.26 -11.10
CA PHE A 103 -4.21 25.37 -9.64
C PHE A 103 -3.04 24.72 -8.89
N ASP A 104 -2.54 25.40 -7.85
CA ASP A 104 -1.46 24.89 -6.99
C ASP A 104 -2.00 23.85 -5.99
N TRP A 105 -2.04 22.59 -6.42
CA TRP A 105 -2.53 21.48 -5.61
C TRP A 105 -1.52 21.06 -4.55
N SER A 106 -1.89 21.22 -3.28
CA SER A 106 -1.18 20.51 -2.20
C SER A 106 -1.36 18.99 -2.34
N PRO A 107 -0.29 18.18 -2.24
CA PRO A 107 -0.39 16.72 -2.35
C PRO A 107 -1.38 16.13 -1.35
N CYS A 108 -2.28 15.26 -1.83
CA CYS A 108 -3.26 14.57 -0.98
C CYS A 108 -3.29 13.05 -1.17
N PHE A 109 -2.42 12.52 -2.05
CA PHE A 109 -2.11 11.10 -2.28
C PHE A 109 -0.85 10.98 -3.15
N HIS A 110 -0.36 9.76 -3.33
CA HIS A 110 0.68 9.40 -4.30
C HIS A 110 0.26 8.14 -5.06
N LEU A 111 0.17 8.21 -6.40
CA LEU A 111 0.00 7.01 -7.24
C LEU A 111 1.34 6.34 -7.48
N LYS A 112 1.38 5.03 -7.31
CA LYS A 112 2.57 4.19 -7.51
C LYS A 112 2.18 2.99 -8.36
N GLY A 113 2.48 3.08 -9.64
CA GLY A 113 2.35 1.95 -10.56
C GLY A 113 3.29 0.81 -10.15
N ALA A 114 2.80 -0.42 -10.16
CA ALA A 114 3.56 -1.61 -9.87
C ALA A 114 3.40 -2.64 -10.99
N TRP A 115 4.50 -3.30 -11.34
CA TRP A 115 4.51 -4.39 -12.32
C TRP A 115 4.44 -5.75 -11.61
N PRO A 116 3.99 -6.83 -12.27
CA PRO A 116 4.06 -8.17 -11.71
C PRO A 116 5.49 -8.59 -11.31
N GLY A 117 5.64 -9.22 -10.15
CA GLY A 117 6.94 -9.67 -9.61
C GLY A 117 7.73 -8.59 -8.88
N GLU A 118 7.23 -7.36 -8.82
CA GLU A 118 7.88 -6.23 -8.15
C GLU A 118 7.81 -6.36 -6.63
N ARG A 119 8.88 -5.90 -5.96
CA ARG A 119 8.95 -5.81 -4.50
C ARG A 119 8.68 -4.38 -4.03
N LEU A 120 7.57 -4.19 -3.32
CA LEU A 120 7.09 -2.91 -2.81
C LEU A 120 7.40 -2.77 -1.32
N VAL A 121 8.02 -1.65 -0.93
CA VAL A 121 8.18 -1.30 0.49
C VAL A 121 6.97 -0.49 0.94
N LEU A 122 6.07 -1.12 1.68
CA LEU A 122 4.81 -0.50 2.12
C LEU A 122 5.00 0.31 3.41
N ASN A 123 5.87 -0.15 4.31
CA ASN A 123 6.22 0.57 5.53
C ASN A 123 7.63 0.19 6.01
N GLN A 124 8.61 1.04 5.74
CA GLN A 124 10.01 0.81 6.12
C GLN A 124 10.20 0.68 7.63
N LYS A 125 9.56 1.54 8.44
CA LYS A 125 9.73 1.55 9.91
C LYS A 125 9.21 0.26 10.54
N ARG A 126 8.16 -0.30 9.96
CA ARG A 126 7.52 -1.52 10.42
C ARG A 126 7.98 -2.76 9.66
N GLY A 127 8.89 -2.63 8.69
CA GLY A 127 9.33 -3.76 7.86
C GLY A 127 8.21 -4.42 7.06
N ILE A 128 7.17 -3.70 6.64
CA ILE A 128 6.09 -4.29 5.83
C ILE A 128 6.42 -4.13 4.35
N ILE A 129 6.44 -5.24 3.63
CA ILE A 129 6.68 -5.29 2.19
C ILE A 129 5.61 -6.12 1.50
N ALA A 130 5.43 -5.91 0.20
CA ALA A 130 4.62 -6.75 -0.66
C ALA A 130 5.41 -7.19 -1.89
N ARG A 131 5.11 -8.37 -2.41
CA ARG A 131 5.52 -8.82 -3.74
C ARG A 131 4.28 -8.93 -4.60
N THR A 132 4.29 -8.29 -5.76
CA THR A 132 3.16 -8.35 -6.70
C THR A 132 3.21 -9.65 -7.48
N VAL A 133 2.04 -10.18 -7.84
CA VAL A 133 1.88 -11.36 -8.68
C VAL A 133 0.92 -11.06 -9.82
N LYS A 134 1.17 -11.62 -11.00
CA LYS A 134 0.26 -11.44 -12.15
C LYS A 134 -1.02 -12.23 -11.90
N CYS A 135 -2.18 -11.58 -12.04
CA CYS A 135 -3.48 -12.25 -12.04
C CYS A 135 -4.03 -12.32 -13.47
N ASN A 136 -4.89 -13.31 -13.76
CA ASN A 136 -5.46 -13.52 -15.08
C ASN A 136 -6.88 -12.92 -15.18
N HIS A 137 -6.96 -11.62 -15.44
CA HIS A 137 -8.24 -10.91 -15.48
C HIS A 137 -8.46 -10.18 -16.81
N SER A 138 -9.67 -9.64 -17.02
CA SER A 138 -10.05 -8.91 -18.24
C SER A 138 -9.28 -7.59 -18.45
N ILE A 139 -8.69 -7.04 -17.39
CA ILE A 139 -7.85 -5.84 -17.41
C ILE A 139 -6.53 -6.09 -16.66
N ALA A 140 -5.61 -5.10 -16.69
CA ALA A 140 -4.40 -5.15 -15.88
C ALA A 140 -4.75 -5.41 -14.40
N CYS A 141 -4.23 -6.52 -13.88
CA CYS A 141 -4.56 -7.01 -12.54
C CYS A 141 -3.33 -7.64 -11.90
N ILE A 142 -3.07 -7.24 -10.65
CA ILE A 142 -2.01 -7.78 -9.82
C ILE A 142 -2.53 -8.15 -8.45
N GLY A 143 -2.05 -9.28 -7.93
CA GLY A 143 -2.20 -9.66 -6.54
C GLY A 143 -1.03 -9.17 -5.70
N TYR A 144 -1.21 -9.12 -4.38
CA TYR A 144 -0.19 -8.71 -3.43
C TYR A 144 0.05 -9.82 -2.41
N CYS A 145 1.28 -10.32 -2.33
CA CYS A 145 1.73 -11.20 -1.25
C CYS A 145 2.51 -10.37 -0.22
N LEU A 146 1.99 -10.28 1.00
CA LEU A 146 2.52 -9.43 2.06
C LEU A 146 3.47 -10.21 2.97
N TYR A 147 4.54 -9.54 3.38
CA TYR A 147 5.56 -10.08 4.28
C TYR A 147 5.95 -9.06 5.35
N GLN A 148 6.38 -9.59 6.49
CA GLN A 148 7.02 -8.87 7.58
C GLN A 148 8.52 -9.14 7.53
N GLU A 149 9.32 -8.14 7.21
CA GLU A 149 10.77 -8.19 7.33
C GLU A 149 11.21 -7.98 8.77
N LYS A 150 12.10 -8.86 9.24
CA LYS A 150 12.82 -8.70 10.49
C LYS A 150 14.30 -8.53 10.19
N SER A 151 14.83 -7.38 10.60
CA SER A 151 16.26 -7.10 10.53
C SER A 151 16.90 -7.46 11.87
N THR A 152 17.81 -8.43 11.86
CA THR A 152 18.51 -8.91 13.05
C THR A 152 20.01 -8.69 12.91
N LEU A 153 20.68 -8.28 13.99
CA LEU A 153 22.13 -8.10 13.96
C LEU A 153 22.82 -9.48 13.81
N LYS A 154 23.74 -9.59 12.84
CA LYS A 154 24.49 -10.83 12.62
C LYS A 154 25.23 -11.23 13.90
N PRO A 155 25.29 -12.53 14.24
CA PRO A 155 25.90 -13.00 15.49
C PRO A 155 27.30 -12.44 15.75
N LYS A 156 28.15 -12.35 14.71
CA LYS A 156 29.53 -11.84 14.79
C LYS A 156 29.68 -10.38 15.21
N TYR A 157 28.60 -9.58 15.19
CA TYR A 157 28.63 -8.18 15.59
C TYR A 157 27.91 -7.91 16.93
N ARG A 158 27.33 -8.92 17.58
CA ARG A 158 26.54 -8.74 18.82
C ARG A 158 27.33 -8.18 19.99
N ASN A 159 28.63 -8.45 20.04
CA ASN A 159 29.51 -7.99 21.12
C ASN A 159 30.21 -6.66 20.81
N LEU A 160 30.00 -6.08 19.62
CA LEU A 160 30.59 -4.79 19.28
C LEU A 160 29.80 -3.64 19.92
N PRO A 161 30.47 -2.57 20.39
CA PRO A 161 29.80 -1.35 20.81
C PRO A 161 28.92 -0.75 19.70
N GLY A 162 27.75 -0.23 20.07
CA GLY A 162 26.81 0.41 19.13
C GLY A 162 27.45 1.46 18.18
N PRO A 163 28.37 2.33 18.65
CA PRO A 163 29.08 3.26 17.77
C PRO A 163 29.91 2.59 16.66
N GLU A 164 30.53 1.44 16.95
CA GLU A 164 31.32 0.68 15.97
C GLU A 164 30.42 0.00 14.94
N ILE A 165 29.29 -0.57 15.38
CA ILE A 165 28.25 -1.10 14.48
C ILE A 165 27.73 0.01 13.55
N GLY A 166 27.55 1.22 14.09
CA GLY A 166 27.15 2.40 13.32
C GLY A 166 28.18 2.78 12.24
N LYS A 167 29.47 2.74 12.57
CA LYS A 167 30.56 2.96 11.59
C LYS A 167 30.54 1.91 10.48
N LEU A 168 30.39 0.63 10.83
CA LEU A 168 30.28 -0.47 9.87
C LEU A 168 29.09 -0.32 8.93
N ARG A 169 27.92 0.11 9.44
CA ARG A 169 26.75 0.40 8.59
C ARG A 169 27.03 1.53 7.62
N LYS A 170 27.66 2.62 8.08
CA LYS A 170 28.02 3.77 7.24
C LYS A 170 29.06 3.42 6.17
N SER A 171 29.94 2.46 6.46
CA SER A 171 30.92 1.95 5.48
C SER A 171 30.34 0.89 4.52
N GLY A 172 29.01 0.67 4.51
CA GLY A 172 28.34 -0.26 3.62
C GLY A 172 28.45 -1.74 4.02
N VAL A 173 29.01 -2.05 5.20
CA VAL A 173 29.11 -3.43 5.66
C VAL A 173 27.73 -3.92 6.08
N PRO A 174 27.22 -5.03 5.52
CA PRO A 174 25.92 -5.58 5.89
C PRO A 174 26.01 -6.24 7.27
N VAL A 175 25.79 -5.45 8.33
CA VAL A 175 25.85 -5.93 9.73
C VAL A 175 24.62 -6.72 10.16
N THR A 176 23.51 -6.59 9.43
CA THR A 176 22.25 -7.28 9.71
C THR A 176 21.95 -8.39 8.72
N THR A 177 21.21 -9.40 9.16
CA THR A 177 20.45 -10.34 8.34
C THR A 177 19.01 -9.85 8.21
N ILE A 178 18.38 -10.14 7.08
CA ILE A 178 16.97 -9.86 6.83
C ILE A 178 16.28 -11.20 6.65
N GLU A 179 15.24 -11.44 7.44
CA GLU A 179 14.35 -12.59 7.29
C GLU A 179 12.95 -12.07 6.93
N GLU A 180 12.38 -12.61 5.85
CA GLU A 180 11.01 -12.32 5.41
C GLU A 180 10.06 -13.38 5.98
N GLN A 181 9.14 -12.94 6.84
CA GLN A 181 8.05 -13.79 7.34
C GLN A 181 6.80 -13.54 6.48
N PRO A 182 6.24 -14.55 5.79
CA PRO A 182 4.99 -14.37 5.06
C PRO A 182 3.83 -14.06 6.00
N LEU A 183 2.94 -13.16 5.57
CA LEU A 183 1.71 -12.80 6.29
C LEU A 183 0.49 -13.42 5.61
N PHE A 184 0.14 -12.93 4.41
CA PHE A 184 -0.96 -13.43 3.59
C PHE A 184 -0.81 -12.92 2.15
N CYS A 185 -1.57 -13.47 1.20
CA CYS A 185 -1.72 -12.91 -0.14
C CYS A 185 -3.17 -12.46 -0.38
N PHE A 186 -3.33 -11.35 -1.10
CA PHE A 186 -4.62 -10.82 -1.56
C PHE A 186 -4.55 -10.66 -3.08
N LEU A 187 -5.31 -11.48 -3.79
CA LEU A 187 -5.17 -11.61 -5.26
C LEU A 187 -6.16 -10.74 -6.04
N GLY A 188 -7.29 -10.36 -5.42
CA GLY A 188 -8.42 -9.79 -6.15
C GLY A 188 -9.04 -10.83 -7.09
N ASP A 189 -9.63 -10.35 -8.17
CA ASP A 189 -10.14 -11.19 -9.26
C ASP A 189 -8.98 -11.77 -10.09
N THR A 190 -9.12 -13.02 -10.54
CA THR A 190 -8.09 -13.71 -11.32
C THR A 190 -8.67 -14.85 -12.17
#